data_AF-A0A4Q3LK53-F1
#
_entry.id   AF-A0A4Q3LK53-F1
#
_cell.length_a   1.000
_cell.length_b   1.000
_cell.length_c   1.000
_cell.angle_alpha   90.00
_cell.angle_beta   90.00
_cell.angle_gamma   90.00
#
_symmetry.space_group_name_H-M   'P 1'
#
loop_
_entity.id
_entity.type
_entity.pdbx_description
1 polymer ?
#
loop_
_entity_poly.entity_id
_entity_poly.type
_entity_poly.pdbx_seq_one_letter_code
_entity_poly.pdbx_strand_id
1 'polypeptide(L)'
;MNFQKIFLPILGVAVVAVAYRAYGWPGVALAAGGILMWMLLHFTRMMRVLQRAANRPVGYCDSAVMLNAKLRPGVNLLHVMALTRAVGEPVSAKDVQPEIYRWTDGSGSHVTCEFEQGKLVRWALFRPPAAAEEAASSAP
;
A
#
# COMPACT_ATOMS: atom_id res chain seq x y z
N MET A 1 24.00 -9.58 7.50
CA MET A 1 24.31 -8.34 6.73
C MET A 1 23.89 -8.57 5.29
N ASN A 2 23.17 -7.62 4.69
CA ASN A 2 22.40 -7.85 3.46
C ASN A 2 23.33 -7.85 2.22
N PHE A 3 24.02 -8.97 1.97
CA PHE A 3 25.07 -9.12 0.94
C PHE A 3 24.64 -8.64 -0.45
N GLN A 4 23.36 -8.80 -0.81
CA GLN A 4 22.80 -8.30 -2.06
C GLN A 4 22.91 -6.77 -2.22
N LYS A 5 22.83 -6.00 -1.13
CA LYS A 5 22.91 -4.53 -1.17
C LYS A 5 24.32 -4.01 -1.46
N ILE A 6 25.34 -4.82 -1.18
CA ILE A 6 26.76 -4.47 -1.37
C ILE A 6 27.28 -5.02 -2.70
N PHE A 7 26.81 -6.18 -3.13
CA PHE A 7 27.26 -6.80 -4.38
C PHE A 7 26.83 -6.00 -5.62
N LEU A 8 25.63 -5.41 -5.59
CA LEU A 8 25.06 -4.66 -6.70
C LEU A 8 25.85 -3.39 -7.08
N PRO A 9 26.25 -2.51 -6.14
CA PRO A 9 27.08 -1.34 -6.49
C PRO A 9 28.49 -1.73 -6.95
N ILE A 10 29.08 -2.79 -6.38
CA ILE A 10 30.42 -3.27 -6.77
C ILE A 10 30.40 -3.78 -8.22
N LEU A 11 29.36 -4.52 -8.60
CA LEU A 11 29.17 -5.00 -9.97
C LEU A 11 29.02 -3.84 -10.96
N GLY A 12 28.30 -2.77 -10.59
CA GLY A 12 28.15 -1.57 -11.41
C GLY A 12 29.48 -0.88 -11.71
N VAL A 13 30.34 -0.71 -10.69
CA VAL A 13 31.68 -0.13 -10.86
C VAL A 13 32.58 -1.03 -11.71
N ALA A 14 32.52 -2.35 -11.51
CA ALA A 14 33.29 -3.31 -12.29
C ALA A 14 32.92 -3.29 -13.78
N VAL A 15 31.63 -3.19 -14.12
CA VAL A 15 31.16 -3.10 -15.51
C VAL A 15 31.66 -1.83 -16.18
N VAL A 16 31.64 -0.69 -15.50
CA VAL A 16 32.16 0.58 -16.04
C VAL A 16 33.67 0.52 -16.27
N ALA A 17 34.43 -0.08 -15.33
CA ALA A 17 35.87 -0.26 -15.46
C ALA A 17 36.26 -1.18 -16.64
N VAL A 18 35.53 -2.29 -16.82
CA VAL A 18 35.75 -3.22 -17.95
C VAL A 18 35.35 -2.58 -19.28
N ALA A 19 34.24 -1.84 -19.32
CA ALA A 19 33.78 -1.15 -20.53
C ALA A 19 34.77 -0.05 -20.97
N TYR A 20 35.32 0.72 -20.02
CA TYR A 20 36.37 1.70 -20.31
C TYR A 20 37.64 1.03 -20.85
N ARG A 21 38.04 -0.11 -20.29
CA ARG A 21 39.25 -0.82 -20.73
C ARG A 21 39.12 -1.45 -22.12
N ALA A 22 37.93 -1.91 -22.50
CA ALA A 22 37.70 -2.58 -23.78
C ALA A 22 37.37 -1.63 -24.94
N TYR A 23 36.60 -0.57 -24.69
CA TYR A 23 36.05 0.29 -25.74
C TYR A 23 36.27 1.79 -25.48
N GLY A 24 36.99 2.17 -24.42
CA GLY A 24 37.22 3.57 -24.07
C GLY A 24 35.93 4.32 -23.73
N TRP A 25 35.81 5.55 -24.23
CA TRP A 25 34.66 6.43 -24.00
C TRP A 25 33.31 5.89 -24.53
N PRO A 26 33.23 5.30 -25.74
CA PRO A 26 32.01 4.63 -26.21
C PRO A 26 31.49 3.54 -25.27
N GLY A 27 32.38 2.76 -24.66
CA GLY A 27 32.03 1.72 -23.70
C GLY A 27 31.41 2.29 -22.42
N VAL A 28 31.97 3.40 -21.92
CA VAL A 28 31.41 4.11 -20.75
C VAL A 28 30.03 4.68 -21.06
N ALA A 29 29.83 5.24 -22.25
CA ALA A 29 28.53 5.75 -22.68
C ALA A 29 27.46 4.64 -22.72
N LEU A 30 27.82 3.45 -23.24
CA LEU A 30 26.92 2.27 -23.21
C LEU A 30 26.62 1.78 -21.80
N ALA A 31 27.64 1.67 -20.93
CA ALA A 31 27.46 1.23 -19.56
C ALA A 31 26.58 2.21 -18.76
N ALA A 32 26.85 3.51 -18.87
CA ALA A 32 26.04 4.55 -18.25
C ALA A 32 24.60 4.54 -18.77
N GLY A 33 24.42 4.39 -20.09
CA GLY A 33 23.09 4.27 -20.70
C GLY A 33 22.32 3.04 -20.21
N GLY A 34 22.98 1.88 -20.10
CA GLY A 34 22.39 0.66 -19.56
C GLY A 34 22.00 0.78 -18.08
N ILE A 35 22.86 1.38 -17.26
CA ILE A 35 22.58 1.66 -15.84
C ILE A 35 21.39 2.61 -15.72
N LEU A 36 21.37 3.70 -16.48
CA LEU A 36 20.29 4.68 -16.46
C LEU A 36 18.96 4.04 -16.89
N MET A 37 18.96 3.28 -17.99
CA MET A 37 17.80 2.51 -18.45
C MET A 37 17.29 1.56 -17.38
N TRP A 38 18.18 0.78 -16.75
CA TRP A 38 17.82 -0.13 -15.68
C TRP A 38 17.21 0.60 -14.49
N MET A 39 17.79 1.74 -14.10
CA MET A 39 17.32 2.58 -13.00
C MET A 39 15.94 3.18 -13.27
N LEU A 40 15.68 3.64 -14.51
CA LEU A 40 14.36 4.07 -14.98
C LEU A 40 13.32 2.94 -14.91
N LEU A 41 13.67 1.72 -15.35
CA LEU A 41 12.79 0.55 -15.26
C LEU A 41 12.49 0.15 -13.82
N HIS A 42 13.49 0.22 -12.94
CA HIS A 42 13.31 -0.06 -11.52
C HIS A 42 12.39 0.97 -10.87
N PHE A 43 12.61 2.26 -11.15
CA PHE A 43 11.79 3.35 -10.64
C PHE A 43 10.34 3.25 -11.15
N THR A 44 10.13 2.99 -12.44
CA THR A 44 8.77 2.84 -13.01
C THR A 44 8.05 1.62 -12.46
N ARG A 45 8.75 0.49 -12.21
CA ARG A 45 8.17 -0.67 -11.50
C ARG A 45 7.69 -0.28 -10.10
N MET A 46 8.48 0.48 -9.35
CA MET A 46 8.11 0.94 -8.00
C MET A 46 6.92 1.92 -8.05
N MET A 47 6.93 2.88 -8.97
CA MET A 47 5.82 3.81 -9.16
C MET A 47 4.51 3.12 -9.52
N ARG A 48 4.53 2.07 -10.35
CA ARG A 48 3.32 1.30 -10.69
C ARG A 48 2.69 0.63 -9.46
N VAL A 49 3.47 0.28 -8.45
CA VAL A 49 2.93 -0.29 -7.19
C VAL A 49 2.25 0.79 -6.37
N LEU A 50 2.89 1.96 -6.22
CA LEU A 50 2.33 3.11 -5.52
C LEU A 50 1.06 3.63 -6.21
N GLN A 51 1.07 3.68 -7.55
CA GLN A 51 -0.05 4.13 -8.37
C GLN A 51 -1.26 3.19 -8.26
N ARG A 52 -1.06 1.88 -8.06
CA ARG A 52 -2.16 0.95 -7.76
C ARG A 52 -2.78 1.20 -6.39
N ALA A 53 -2.02 1.63 -5.40
CA ALA A 53 -2.54 2.00 -4.09
C ALA A 53 -3.28 3.35 -4.14
N ALA A 54 -2.75 4.31 -4.91
CA ALA A 54 -3.36 5.63 -5.12
C ALA A 54 -4.67 5.59 -5.93
N ASN A 55 -4.80 4.63 -6.86
CA ASN A 55 -6.01 4.47 -7.68
C ASN A 55 -7.15 3.74 -6.95
N ARG A 56 -6.98 3.32 -5.69
CA ARG A 56 -8.09 2.75 -4.91
C ARG A 56 -8.91 3.88 -4.29
N PRO A 57 -10.25 3.79 -4.29
CA PRO A 57 -11.08 4.79 -3.64
C PRO A 57 -10.69 4.93 -2.16
N VAL A 58 -10.67 6.16 -1.67
CA VAL A 58 -10.39 6.45 -0.25
C VAL A 58 -11.42 5.73 0.61
N GLY A 59 -10.96 5.10 1.69
CA GLY A 59 -11.80 4.31 2.57
C GLY A 59 -12.21 2.96 1.98
N TYR A 60 -11.58 2.45 0.92
CA TYR A 60 -11.94 1.13 0.38
C TYR A 60 -11.18 -0.02 1.05
N CYS A 61 -11.86 -1.14 1.34
CA CYS A 61 -11.19 -2.42 1.63
C CYS A 61 -11.81 -3.58 0.83
N ASP A 62 -11.01 -4.62 0.56
CA ASP A 62 -11.51 -5.79 -0.19
C ASP A 62 -12.59 -6.57 0.59
N SER A 63 -12.48 -6.63 1.91
CA SER A 63 -13.47 -7.24 2.81
C SER A 63 -13.33 -6.68 4.23
N ALA A 64 -14.40 -6.09 4.76
CA ALA A 64 -14.43 -5.52 6.11
C ALA A 64 -14.26 -6.61 7.18
N VAL A 65 -14.81 -7.81 6.93
CA VAL A 65 -14.69 -8.96 7.85
C VAL A 65 -13.25 -9.45 7.93
N MET A 66 -12.58 -9.59 6.78
CA MET A 66 -11.18 -10.02 6.75
C MET A 66 -10.26 -8.98 7.37
N LEU A 67 -10.54 -7.69 7.14
CA LEU A 67 -9.82 -6.60 7.79
C LEU A 67 -9.97 -6.69 9.30
N ASN A 68 -11.21 -6.75 9.80
CA ASN A 68 -11.52 -6.91 11.22
C ASN A 68 -10.79 -8.08 11.88
N ALA A 69 -10.67 -9.22 11.19
CA ALA A 69 -9.96 -10.40 11.70
C ALA A 69 -8.42 -10.25 11.74
N LYS A 70 -7.84 -9.37 10.91
CA LYS A 70 -6.39 -9.15 10.84
C LYS A 70 -5.90 -8.03 11.76
N LEU A 71 -6.80 -7.16 12.23
CA LEU A 71 -6.46 -6.05 13.12
C LEU A 71 -5.99 -6.57 14.48
N ARG A 72 -5.01 -5.86 15.05
CA ARG A 72 -4.43 -6.14 16.36
C ARG A 72 -4.18 -4.84 17.10
N PRO A 73 -4.31 -4.81 18.44
CA PRO A 73 -3.98 -3.62 19.20
C PRO A 73 -2.53 -3.18 18.98
N GLY A 74 -2.30 -1.87 18.92
CA GLY A 74 -0.97 -1.27 18.83
C GLY A 74 -0.36 -1.18 17.43
N VAL A 75 -0.99 -1.75 16.39
CA VAL A 75 -0.56 -1.52 15.00
C VAL A 75 -0.82 -0.07 14.59
N ASN A 76 0.00 0.49 13.72
CA ASN A 76 -0.16 1.88 13.27
C ASN A 76 -1.04 1.99 12.02
N LEU A 77 -1.39 3.24 11.65
CA LEU A 77 -2.21 3.53 10.48
C LEU A 77 -1.60 2.95 9.18
N LEU A 78 -0.28 3.06 9.01
CA LEU A 78 0.41 2.54 7.82
C LEU A 78 0.29 1.02 7.69
N HIS A 79 0.28 0.28 8.80
CA HIS A 79 0.05 -1.16 8.79
C HIS A 79 -1.36 -1.47 8.26
N VAL A 80 -2.38 -0.75 8.72
CA VAL A 80 -3.76 -0.93 8.25
C VAL A 80 -3.88 -0.60 6.76
N MET A 81 -3.26 0.50 6.31
CA MET A 81 -3.21 0.86 4.89
C MET A 81 -2.48 -0.18 4.04
N ALA A 82 -1.45 -0.85 4.57
CA ALA A 82 -0.78 -1.94 3.86
C ALA A 82 -1.69 -3.18 3.71
N LEU A 83 -2.56 -3.45 4.69
CA LEU A 83 -3.54 -4.54 4.63
C LEU A 83 -4.65 -4.26 3.61
N THR A 84 -5.17 -3.03 3.56
CA THR A 84 -6.30 -2.64 2.68
C THR A 84 -5.84 -2.18 1.30
N ARG A 85 -4.57 -1.78 1.17
CA ARG A 85 -3.98 -1.14 -0.01
C ARG A 85 -4.67 0.19 -0.37
N ALA A 86 -5.33 0.82 0.59
CA ALA A 86 -6.07 2.07 0.41
C ALA A 86 -5.91 2.99 1.62
N VAL A 87 -5.95 4.30 1.37
CA VAL A 87 -6.01 5.33 2.43
C VAL A 87 -7.34 5.19 3.17
N GLY A 88 -7.36 5.38 4.49
CA GLY A 88 -8.60 5.39 5.26
C GLY A 88 -9.42 6.65 5.03
N GLU A 89 -10.75 6.54 5.10
CA GLU A 89 -11.63 7.70 5.10
C GLU A 89 -11.58 8.35 6.49
N PRO A 90 -11.15 9.62 6.63
CA PRO A 90 -11.11 10.30 7.92
C PRO A 90 -12.53 10.59 8.40
N VAL A 91 -12.85 10.16 9.62
CA VAL A 91 -14.13 10.41 10.28
C VAL A 91 -13.98 11.48 11.37
N SER A 92 -12.82 11.54 12.04
CA SER A 92 -12.48 12.60 12.98
C SER A 92 -11.99 13.86 12.25
N ALA A 93 -12.11 15.01 12.92
CA ALA A 93 -11.49 16.24 12.44
C ALA A 93 -9.96 16.10 12.40
N LYS A 94 -9.32 16.89 11.52
CA LYS A 94 -7.87 16.90 11.40
C LYS A 94 -7.23 17.36 12.72
N ASP A 95 -6.12 16.73 13.08
CA ASP A 95 -5.32 17.06 14.28
C ASP A 95 -6.06 16.87 15.62
N VAL A 96 -7.15 16.09 15.63
CA VAL A 96 -7.91 15.72 16.84
C VAL A 96 -7.65 14.26 17.20
N GLN A 97 -7.39 14.00 18.48
CA GLN A 97 -7.28 12.65 19.05
C GLN A 97 -8.59 12.24 19.75
N PRO A 98 -9.03 10.97 19.66
CA PRO A 98 -8.44 9.92 18.83
C PRO A 98 -8.70 10.17 17.34
N GLU A 99 -7.73 9.79 16.51
CA GLU A 99 -7.87 9.80 15.05
C GLU A 99 -8.76 8.63 14.60
N ILE A 100 -9.87 8.91 13.91
CA ILE A 100 -10.84 7.90 13.49
C ILE A 100 -10.80 7.75 11.98
N TYR A 101 -10.56 6.53 11.51
CA TYR A 101 -10.56 6.19 10.09
C TYR A 101 -11.50 5.04 9.78
N ARG A 102 -12.18 5.11 8.63
CA ARG A 102 -13.11 4.09 8.16
C ARG A 102 -12.63 3.44 6.86
N TRP A 103 -12.83 2.13 6.77
CA TRP A 103 -12.75 1.38 5.51
C TRP A 103 -14.03 0.59 5.28
N THR A 104 -14.62 0.77 4.10
CA THR A 104 -15.87 0.16 3.63
C THR A 104 -15.56 -0.80 2.48
N ASP A 105 -16.19 -1.97 2.47
CA ASP A 105 -16.10 -2.92 1.38
C ASP A 105 -17.26 -2.78 0.37
N GLY A 106 -17.22 -3.57 -0.71
CA GLY A 106 -18.23 -3.53 -1.77
C GLY A 106 -19.63 -3.96 -1.33
N SER A 107 -19.78 -4.58 -0.16
CA SER A 107 -21.08 -4.97 0.41
C SER A 107 -21.73 -3.87 1.26
N GLY A 108 -21.02 -2.75 1.48
CA GLY A 108 -21.42 -1.71 2.42
C GLY A 108 -21.08 -2.01 3.88
N SER A 109 -20.44 -3.16 4.16
CA SER A 109 -19.84 -3.43 5.47
C SER A 109 -18.62 -2.55 5.67
N HIS A 110 -18.38 -2.07 6.88
CA HIS A 110 -17.23 -1.21 7.15
C HIS A 110 -16.60 -1.47 8.51
N VAL A 111 -15.30 -1.20 8.60
CA VAL A 111 -14.53 -1.20 9.85
C VAL A 111 -14.14 0.23 10.17
N THR A 112 -14.50 0.68 11.37
CA THR A 112 -14.07 1.96 11.94
C THR A 112 -12.95 1.70 12.92
N CYS A 113 -11.81 2.33 12.73
CA CYS A 113 -10.61 2.19 13.54
C CYS A 113 -10.33 3.49 14.29
N GLU A 114 -10.09 3.38 15.59
CA GLU A 114 -9.70 4.49 16.47
C GLU A 114 -8.20 4.36 16.77
N PHE A 115 -7.45 5.40 16.45
CA PHE A 115 -6.02 5.51 16.72
C PHE A 115 -5.78 6.57 17.78
N GLU A 116 -4.99 6.23 18.79
CA GLU A 116 -4.51 7.18 19.77
C GLU A 116 -2.99 7.24 19.65
N GLN A 117 -2.44 8.46 19.50
CA GLN A 117 -0.99 8.66 19.28
C GLN A 117 -0.45 7.80 18.12
N GLY A 118 -1.24 7.66 17.05
CA GLY A 118 -0.90 6.89 15.86
C GLY A 118 -0.95 5.36 16.00
N LYS A 119 -1.45 4.83 17.13
CA LYS A 119 -1.61 3.39 17.37
C LYS A 119 -3.07 3.00 17.49
N LEU A 120 -3.44 1.88 16.89
CA LEU A 120 -4.79 1.33 16.94
C LEU A 120 -5.12 0.89 18.37
N VAL A 121 -6.09 1.57 18.98
CA VAL A 121 -6.58 1.24 20.32
C VAL A 121 -7.88 0.47 20.28
N ARG A 122 -8.75 0.75 19.30
CA ARG A 122 -10.05 0.12 19.15
C ARG A 122 -10.45 0.05 17.67
N TRP A 123 -11.26 -0.94 17.33
CA TRP A 123 -11.96 -0.98 16.06
C TRP A 123 -13.34 -1.61 16.22
N ALA A 124 -14.25 -1.30 15.29
CA ALA A 124 -15.59 -1.84 15.25
C ALA A 124 -15.98 -2.21 13.83
N LEU A 125 -16.55 -3.41 13.66
CA LEU A 125 -17.12 -3.87 12.40
C LEU A 125 -18.62 -3.59 12.39
N PHE A 126 -19.07 -2.80 11.41
CA PHE A 126 -20.48 -2.67 11.06
C PHE A 126 -20.78 -3.52 9.83
N ARG A 127 -21.89 -4.24 9.88
CA ARG A 127 -22.47 -4.93 8.72
C ARG A 127 -23.86 -4.36 8.47
N PRO A 128 -24.19 -3.93 7.25
CA PRO A 128 -25.57 -3.60 6.93
C PRO A 128 -26.43 -4.84 7.18
N PRO A 129 -27.65 -4.67 7.71
CA PRO A 129 -28.59 -5.77 7.78
C PRO A 129 -28.76 -6.31 6.36
N ALA A 130 -28.72 -7.64 6.20
CA ALA A 130 -29.12 -8.25 4.94
C ALA A 130 -30.50 -7.68 4.63
N ALA A 131 -30.66 -7.06 3.46
CA ALA A 131 -31.96 -6.57 3.02
C ALA A 131 -32.95 -7.68 3.29
N ALA A 132 -33.91 -7.40 4.18
CA ALA A 132 -34.90 -8.36 4.56
C ALA A 132 -35.54 -8.88 3.27
N GLU A 133 -35.26 -10.14 2.95
CA GLU A 133 -36.19 -10.99 2.21
C GLU A 133 -37.42 -11.19 3.12
N GLU A 134 -38.10 -10.11 3.45
CA GLU A 134 -39.42 -10.08 4.08
C GLU A 134 -40.37 -9.36 3.13
N ALA A 135 -41.31 -10.15 2.63
CA ALA A 135 -42.72 -9.76 2.66
C ALA A 135 -43.24 -8.72 1.66
N ALA A 136 -42.59 -8.52 0.51
CA ALA A 136 -43.35 -8.20 -0.72
C ALA A 136 -44.02 -9.45 -1.35
N SER A 137 -43.83 -10.63 -0.73
CA SER A 137 -44.48 -11.90 -1.10
C SER A 137 -45.72 -12.23 -0.25
N SER A 138 -46.26 -11.29 0.53
CA SER A 138 -47.48 -11.51 1.31
C SER A 138 -48.36 -10.25 1.39
N ALA A 139 -48.94 -9.87 0.27
CA ALA A 139 -50.22 -9.16 0.24
C ALA A 139 -51.04 -9.73 -0.93
N PRO A 140 -51.98 -10.67 -0.68
CA PRO A 140 -53.04 -10.99 -1.63
C PRO A 140 -54.04 -9.84 -1.78
#